data_AF-A0AAV8UKV8-F1
#
_entry.id   AF-A0AAV8UKV8-F1
#
_cell.length_a   1.000
_cell.length_b   1.000
_cell.length_c   1.000
_cell.angle_alpha   90.00
_cell.angle_beta   90.00
_cell.angle_gamma   90.00
#
_symmetry.space_group_name_H-M   'P 1'
#
loop_
_entity.id
_entity.type
_entity.pdbx_description
1 polymer ?
#
loop_
_entity_poly.entity_id
_entity_poly.type
_entity_poly.pdbx_seq_one_letter_code
_entity_poly.pdbx_strand_id
1 'polypeptide(L)'
;MKTMFHGRPELAQQLRSANRSVRTSLERGFADGPAGYGGLYRREGETNPKARRRAEKLSRLENAEWGVEDQKNPPEFRERPRLKSTEEITDYVEGQIQRAIARGEFLRLKKKGKKLVQSDGSGRPVDETFDIAMRIMKDNNLKPRWIELMNEIDQEKHKLRSDLVLSLLKVDENGDEELMWKKEVKKYESRIGSLNKKIDDFNIIKPEKIDTFRLRLKLDSEIERARTAVAGRKDKSVDLGRTSTEEVGADAPRTPENMKGMVQSLLTKAMYFWRKP
;
A
#
# COMPACT_ATOMS: atom_id res chain seq x y z
N MET A 1 -17.85 -33.41 14.40
CA MET A 1 -16.84 -33.67 13.35
C MET A 1 -15.45 -33.57 13.97
N LYS A 2 -14.79 -34.70 14.26
CA LYS A 2 -13.39 -34.73 14.69
C LYS A 2 -12.79 -36.05 14.15
N THR A 3 -12.18 -35.97 12.97
CA THR A 3 -11.56 -37.10 12.30
C THR A 3 -10.13 -37.29 12.81
N MET A 4 -9.91 -38.46 13.40
CA MET A 4 -8.81 -39.41 13.13
C MET A 4 -7.44 -38.84 12.73
N PHE A 5 -6.45 -38.99 13.62
CA PHE A 5 -5.05 -39.20 13.27
C PHE A 5 -4.50 -40.35 14.11
N HIS A 6 -4.55 -41.57 13.55
CA HIS A 6 -3.82 -42.73 14.02
C HIS A 6 -2.63 -42.96 13.08
N GLY A 7 -1.41 -43.00 13.64
CA GLY A 7 -0.15 -43.29 12.96
C GLY A 7 0.91 -42.20 13.24
N ARG A 8 2.12 -42.46 13.74
CA ARG A 8 2.93 -43.68 13.88
C ARG A 8 3.89 -43.49 15.07
N PRO A 9 3.87 -44.34 16.12
CA PRO A 9 4.82 -44.24 17.23
C PRO A 9 6.25 -44.74 16.89
N GLU A 10 6.44 -45.44 15.77
CA GLU A 10 7.74 -46.05 15.41
C GLU A 10 8.83 -45.04 14.97
N LEU A 11 8.45 -43.92 14.34
CA LEU A 11 9.42 -42.91 13.89
C LEU A 11 10.10 -42.19 15.08
N ALA A 12 9.38 -42.02 16.19
CA ALA A 12 9.92 -41.43 17.41
C ALA A 12 10.88 -42.37 18.17
N GLN A 13 10.82 -43.67 17.89
CA GLN A 13 11.75 -44.66 18.44
C GLN A 13 13.03 -44.76 17.60
N GLN A 14 12.92 -44.67 16.27
CA GLN A 14 14.07 -44.63 15.35
C GLN A 14 14.94 -43.37 15.52
N LEU A 15 14.33 -42.21 15.78
CA LEU A 15 15.08 -40.97 16.05
C LEU A 15 15.81 -40.99 17.41
N ARG A 16 15.32 -41.79 18.38
CA ARG A 16 15.98 -41.97 19.69
C ARG A 16 17.12 -42.99 19.63
N SER A 17 17.03 -44.02 18.79
CA SER A 17 18.13 -44.98 18.58
C SER A 17 19.28 -44.37 17.78
N ALA A 18 19.00 -43.52 16.79
CA ALA A 18 20.02 -42.81 16.01
C ALA A 18 20.86 -41.84 16.89
N ASN A 19 20.21 -41.10 17.79
CA ASN A 19 20.92 -40.18 18.71
C ASN A 19 21.73 -40.89 19.81
N ARG A 20 21.40 -42.15 20.15
CA ARG A 20 22.18 -42.95 21.10
C ARG A 20 23.49 -43.46 20.48
N SER A 21 23.50 -43.72 19.17
CA SER A 21 24.70 -44.14 18.43
C SER A 21 25.75 -43.03 18.26
N VAL A 22 25.33 -41.76 18.22
CA VAL A 22 26.24 -40.62 18.11
C VAL A 22 26.93 -40.33 19.46
N ARG A 23 26.25 -40.57 20.59
CA ARG A 23 26.82 -40.44 21.94
C ARG A 23 27.82 -41.54 22.30
N THR A 24 27.55 -42.79 21.91
CA THR A 24 28.48 -43.92 22.18
C THR A 24 29.76 -43.89 21.34
N SER A 25 29.78 -43.10 20.27
CA SER A 25 30.97 -42.88 19.45
C SER A 25 31.92 -41.84 20.05
N LEU A 26 31.43 -40.99 20.97
CA LEU A 26 32.21 -39.94 21.63
C LEU A 26 32.91 -40.44 22.90
N GLU A 27 32.43 -41.53 23.51
CA GLU A 27 33.03 -42.10 24.73
C GLU A 27 34.08 -43.20 24.46
N ARG A 28 34.20 -43.74 23.23
CA ARG A 28 35.24 -44.72 22.88
C ARG A 28 36.57 -44.11 22.42
N GLY A 29 36.75 -42.80 22.59
CA GLY A 29 38.03 -42.13 22.33
C GLY A 29 38.97 -42.05 23.55
N PHE A 30 38.53 -42.50 24.73
CA PHE A 30 39.22 -42.28 26.00
C PHE A 30 39.87 -43.53 26.62
N ALA A 31 39.92 -44.66 25.91
CA ALA A 31 40.30 -45.95 26.52
C ALA A 31 41.53 -46.65 25.90
N ASP A 32 42.33 -45.99 25.07
CA ASP A 32 43.61 -46.56 24.59
C ASP A 32 44.76 -45.57 24.86
N GLY A 33 45.15 -45.46 26.12
CA GLY A 33 46.45 -44.98 26.54
C GLY A 33 47.09 -46.04 27.42
N PRO A 34 48.31 -46.53 27.14
CA PRO A 34 48.93 -47.55 27.96
C PRO A 34 49.23 -46.97 29.35
N ALA A 35 48.80 -47.70 30.38
CA ALA A 35 49.16 -47.41 31.77
C ALA A 35 50.67 -47.58 31.93
N GLY A 36 51.39 -46.46 32.00
CA GLY A 36 52.82 -46.40 32.30
C GLY A 36 53.22 -44.98 32.67
N TYR A 37 53.89 -44.82 33.80
CA TYR A 37 54.53 -43.56 34.20
C TYR A 37 55.61 -43.19 33.17
N GLY A 38 55.26 -42.31 32.22
CA GLY A 38 56.17 -41.86 31.16
C GLY A 38 55.42 -41.45 29.91
N GLY A 39 54.74 -40.31 29.96
CA GLY A 39 53.97 -39.78 28.83
C GLY A 39 53.87 -38.25 28.83
N LEU A 40 54.89 -37.57 29.35
CA LEU A 40 55.16 -36.19 28.95
C LEU A 40 55.82 -36.26 27.57
N TYR A 41 55.47 -35.34 26.67
CA TYR A 41 55.78 -35.31 25.23
C TYR A 41 54.82 -36.12 24.33
N ARG A 42 53.60 -35.60 24.14
CA ARG A 42 52.91 -35.76 22.86
C ARG A 42 53.82 -35.13 21.79
N ARG A 43 54.40 -35.93 20.87
CA ARG A 43 55.05 -35.38 19.67
C ARG A 43 54.00 -34.58 18.89
N GLU A 44 54.10 -33.26 18.93
CA GLU A 44 53.35 -32.43 18.00
C GLU A 44 53.85 -32.75 16.59
N GLY A 45 53.00 -33.36 15.76
CA GLY A 45 53.30 -33.57 14.34
C GLY A 45 52.80 -34.90 13.74
N GLU A 46 52.58 -35.95 14.52
CA GLU A 46 52.18 -37.25 13.96
C GLU A 46 50.65 -37.40 13.93
N THR A 47 50.01 -36.77 12.94
CA THR A 47 48.62 -37.12 12.58
C THR A 47 48.59 -38.55 12.05
N ASN A 48 47.66 -39.37 12.55
CA ASN A 48 47.50 -40.75 12.09
C ASN A 48 47.39 -40.79 10.55
N PRO A 49 48.22 -41.56 9.83
CA PRO A 49 48.25 -41.57 8.37
C PRO A 49 46.90 -41.94 7.74
N LYS A 50 46.09 -42.76 8.42
CA LYS A 50 44.71 -43.08 7.99
C LYS A 50 43.78 -41.87 8.15
N ALA A 51 43.91 -41.09 9.21
CA ALA A 51 43.14 -39.86 9.42
C ALA A 51 43.48 -38.80 8.38
N ARG A 52 44.77 -38.65 8.02
CA ARG A 52 45.23 -37.77 6.95
C ARG A 52 44.64 -38.15 5.59
N ARG A 53 44.69 -39.44 5.23
CA ARG A 53 44.08 -39.95 3.98
C ARG A 53 42.56 -39.71 3.93
N ARG A 54 41.88 -39.85 5.07
CA ARG A 54 40.44 -39.57 5.18
C ARG A 54 40.15 -38.08 5.00
N ALA A 55 40.93 -37.21 5.64
CA ALA A 55 40.79 -35.75 5.50
C ALA A 55 41.05 -35.29 4.05
N GLU A 56 42.06 -35.85 3.40
CA GLU A 56 42.37 -35.60 1.99
C GLU A 56 41.22 -36.06 1.06
N LYS A 57 40.67 -37.26 1.30
CA LYS A 57 39.50 -37.75 0.55
C LYS A 57 38.29 -36.83 0.73
N LEU A 58 38.02 -36.37 1.96
CA LEU A 58 36.93 -35.45 2.24
C LEU A 58 37.15 -34.10 1.53
N SER A 59 38.35 -33.53 1.60
CA SER A 59 38.65 -32.27 0.91
C SER A 59 38.51 -32.39 -0.61
N ARG A 60 38.88 -33.54 -1.20
CA ARG A 60 38.67 -33.79 -2.63
C ARG A 60 37.20 -33.84 -3.01
N LEU A 61 36.38 -34.56 -2.24
CA LEU A 61 34.93 -34.64 -2.46
C LEU A 61 34.29 -33.24 -2.33
N GLU A 62 34.67 -32.52 -1.30
CA GLU A 62 34.16 -31.18 -1.02
C GLU A 62 34.52 -30.17 -2.13
N ASN A 63 35.73 -30.27 -2.72
CA ASN A 63 36.11 -29.44 -3.87
C ASN A 63 35.39 -29.85 -5.15
N ALA A 64 35.11 -31.14 -5.35
CA ALA A 64 34.33 -31.62 -6.47
C ALA A 64 32.87 -31.16 -6.37
N GLU A 65 32.27 -31.24 -5.18
CA GLU A 65 30.93 -30.72 -4.88
C GLU A 65 30.86 -29.21 -5.15
N TRP A 66 31.85 -28.44 -4.68
CA TRP A 66 31.94 -27.01 -4.98
C TRP A 66 31.99 -26.72 -6.48
N GLY A 67 32.78 -27.47 -7.24
CA GLY A 67 32.88 -27.30 -8.69
C GLY A 67 31.56 -27.58 -9.42
N VAL A 68 30.76 -28.55 -8.94
CA VAL A 68 29.42 -28.81 -9.46
C VAL A 68 28.45 -27.68 -9.11
N GLU A 69 28.53 -27.14 -7.89
CA GLU A 69 27.69 -26.02 -7.46
C GLU A 69 28.00 -24.77 -8.28
N ASP A 70 29.27 -24.50 -8.57
CA ASP A 70 29.67 -23.33 -9.36
C ASP A 70 29.17 -23.40 -10.82
N GLN A 71 29.05 -24.59 -11.41
CA GLN A 71 28.49 -24.75 -12.77
C GLN A 71 27.03 -24.29 -12.87
N LYS A 72 26.27 -24.31 -11.75
CA LYS A 72 24.89 -23.81 -11.70
C LYS A 72 24.82 -22.29 -11.80
N ASN A 73 25.92 -21.59 -11.51
CA ASN A 73 25.97 -20.14 -11.65
C ASN A 73 26.02 -19.73 -13.13
N PRO A 74 25.48 -18.54 -13.48
CA PRO A 74 25.67 -17.95 -14.79
C PRO A 74 27.15 -17.88 -15.16
N PRO A 75 27.52 -17.97 -16.45
CA PRO A 75 28.91 -18.04 -16.90
C PRO A 75 29.76 -16.85 -16.42
N GLU A 76 29.17 -15.66 -16.28
CA GLU A 76 29.82 -14.46 -15.74
C GLU A 76 30.25 -14.59 -14.26
N PHE A 77 29.70 -15.56 -13.56
CA PHE A 77 29.83 -15.74 -12.11
C PHE A 77 30.49 -17.05 -11.73
N ARG A 78 31.04 -17.80 -12.69
CA ARG A 78 31.82 -19.02 -12.46
C ARG A 78 33.24 -18.67 -12.02
N GLU A 79 33.99 -19.68 -11.57
CA GLU A 79 35.39 -19.60 -11.15
C GLU A 79 35.61 -18.77 -9.88
N ARG A 80 34.59 -18.69 -9.03
CA ARG A 80 34.72 -18.00 -7.74
C ARG A 80 35.58 -18.83 -6.78
N PRO A 81 36.48 -18.20 -6.01
CA PRO A 81 37.18 -18.90 -4.96
C PRO A 81 36.18 -19.41 -3.93
N ARG A 82 36.49 -20.57 -3.35
CA ARG A 82 35.70 -21.13 -2.27
C ARG A 82 36.03 -20.41 -0.98
N LEU A 83 35.05 -19.69 -0.43
CA LEU A 83 35.19 -18.88 0.77
C LEU A 83 34.58 -19.66 1.94
N LYS A 84 35.31 -19.81 3.04
CA LYS A 84 34.93 -20.67 4.16
C LYS A 84 34.46 -19.87 5.37
N SER A 85 34.92 -18.64 5.53
CA SER A 85 34.54 -17.74 6.62
C SER A 85 33.76 -16.52 6.13
N THR A 86 33.02 -15.88 7.03
CA THR A 86 32.33 -14.61 6.74
C THR A 86 33.30 -13.48 6.43
N GLU A 87 34.48 -13.49 7.06
CA GLU A 87 35.55 -12.51 6.85
C GLU A 87 36.18 -12.65 5.46
N GLU A 88 36.47 -13.88 5.02
CA GLU A 88 36.95 -14.15 3.65
C GLU A 88 35.91 -13.70 2.61
N ILE A 89 34.62 -13.87 2.92
CA ILE A 89 33.53 -13.39 2.06
C ILE A 89 33.53 -11.87 1.97
N THR A 90 33.62 -11.16 3.10
CA THR A 90 33.64 -9.70 3.10
C THR A 90 34.85 -9.14 2.36
N ASP A 91 36.03 -9.71 2.58
CA ASP A 91 37.27 -9.26 1.93
C ASP A 91 37.26 -9.51 0.42
N TYR A 92 36.76 -10.68 0.01
CA TYR A 92 36.60 -11.01 -1.39
C TYR A 92 35.61 -10.07 -2.09
N VAL A 93 34.45 -9.82 -1.47
CA VAL A 93 33.41 -8.93 -2.02
C VAL A 93 33.92 -7.50 -2.10
N GLU A 94 34.56 -6.98 -1.06
CA GLU A 94 35.13 -5.63 -1.07
C GLU A 94 36.19 -5.47 -2.16
N GLY A 95 37.08 -6.46 -2.31
CA GLY A 95 38.06 -6.47 -3.39
C GLY A 95 37.43 -6.47 -4.79
N GLN A 96 36.32 -7.19 -4.98
CA GLN A 96 35.57 -7.17 -6.25
C GLN A 96 34.92 -5.80 -6.50
N ILE A 97 34.32 -5.19 -5.47
CA ILE A 97 33.70 -3.86 -5.55
C ILE A 97 34.76 -2.83 -5.93
N GLN A 98 35.91 -2.81 -5.26
CA GLN A 98 36.99 -1.86 -5.55
C GLN A 98 37.54 -2.03 -6.98
N ARG A 99 37.71 -3.28 -7.46
CA ARG A 99 38.09 -3.53 -8.86
C ARG A 99 37.02 -3.06 -9.85
N ALA A 100 35.74 -3.26 -9.55
CA ALA A 100 34.64 -2.78 -10.37
C ALA A 100 34.55 -1.23 -10.38
N ILE A 101 34.87 -0.57 -9.27
CA ILE A 101 35.01 0.90 -9.17
C ILE A 101 36.18 1.37 -10.04
N ALA A 102 37.35 0.76 -9.89
CA ALA A 102 38.55 1.10 -10.66
C ALA A 102 38.34 0.90 -12.19
N ARG A 103 37.60 -0.13 -12.58
CA ARG A 103 37.19 -0.38 -13.98
C ARG A 103 36.07 0.54 -14.47
N GLY A 104 35.49 1.36 -13.60
CA GLY A 104 34.40 2.28 -13.95
C GLY A 104 33.09 1.58 -14.32
N GLU A 105 32.89 0.32 -13.94
CA GLU A 105 31.68 -0.45 -14.27
C GLU A 105 30.41 0.17 -13.66
N PHE A 106 30.54 0.80 -12.49
CA PHE A 106 29.47 1.58 -11.85
C PHE A 106 29.04 2.79 -12.68
N LEU A 107 29.92 3.33 -13.53
CA LEU A 107 29.58 4.44 -14.41
C LEU A 107 28.83 3.98 -15.67
N ARG A 108 28.86 2.68 -16.01
CA ARG A 108 28.23 2.07 -17.19
C ARG A 108 27.05 1.16 -16.80
N LEU A 109 26.32 1.51 -15.76
CA LEU A 109 25.09 0.79 -15.40
C LEU A 109 23.97 1.15 -16.39
N LYS A 110 23.26 0.13 -16.89
CA LYS A 110 22.20 0.24 -17.91
C LYS A 110 21.09 1.25 -17.59
N LYS A 111 20.93 1.65 -16.32
CA LYS A 111 19.92 2.62 -15.85
C LYS A 111 20.51 3.81 -15.09
N LYS A 112 21.81 4.08 -15.23
CA LYS A 112 22.45 5.23 -14.57
C LYS A 112 21.77 6.53 -15.03
N GLY A 113 21.33 7.35 -14.07
CA GLY A 113 20.67 8.63 -14.33
C GLY A 113 19.16 8.58 -14.62
N LYS A 114 18.54 7.39 -14.69
CA LYS A 114 17.07 7.32 -14.67
C LYS A 114 16.62 7.69 -13.27
N LYS A 115 15.94 8.84 -13.12
CA LYS A 115 15.27 9.21 -11.87
C LYS A 115 14.45 7.99 -11.42
N LEU A 116 14.62 7.58 -10.16
CA LEU A 116 13.75 6.58 -9.57
C LEU A 116 12.32 7.04 -9.86
N VAL A 117 11.50 6.15 -10.43
CA VAL A 117 10.08 6.44 -10.61
C VAL A 117 9.53 6.51 -9.19
N GLN A 118 9.50 7.71 -8.63
CA GLN A 118 8.72 7.98 -7.44
C GLN A 118 7.30 7.66 -7.86
N SER A 119 6.70 6.62 -7.29
CA SER A 119 5.26 6.44 -7.35
C SER A 119 4.66 7.80 -6.97
N ASP A 120 3.85 8.32 -7.88
CA ASP A 120 2.88 9.39 -7.69
C ASP A 120 3.29 10.69 -6.97
N GLY A 121 4.56 11.04 -6.80
CA GLY A 121 4.95 12.37 -6.29
C GLY A 121 4.35 12.76 -4.92
N SER A 122 3.70 11.82 -4.21
CA SER A 122 3.02 12.07 -2.94
C SER A 122 3.95 11.94 -1.74
N GLY A 123 5.20 11.51 -1.96
CA GLY A 123 6.20 11.31 -0.91
C GLY A 123 5.79 10.27 0.14
N ARG A 124 4.71 9.52 -0.10
CA ARG A 124 4.16 8.54 0.85
C ARG A 124 4.90 7.21 0.68
N PRO A 125 5.26 6.50 1.77
CA PRO A 125 5.82 5.15 1.65
C PRO A 125 4.87 4.27 0.84
N VAL A 126 5.37 3.82 -0.29
CA VAL A 126 4.65 2.99 -1.27
C VAL A 126 4.52 1.62 -0.64
N ASP A 127 3.37 1.30 -0.06
CA ASP A 127 3.09 -0.09 0.28
C ASP A 127 2.71 -0.80 -1.02
N GLU A 128 3.72 -1.44 -1.61
CA GLU A 128 3.62 -2.20 -2.85
C GLU A 128 2.42 -3.15 -2.84
N THR A 129 2.08 -3.73 -1.68
CA THR A 129 0.96 -4.67 -1.54
C THR A 129 -0.39 -4.02 -1.78
N PHE A 130 -0.62 -2.82 -1.22
CA PHE A 130 -1.88 -2.10 -1.36
C PHE A 130 -2.07 -1.59 -2.79
N ASP A 131 -1.00 -1.07 -3.39
CA ASP A 131 -1.04 -0.54 -4.76
C ASP A 131 -1.25 -1.65 -5.78
N ILE A 132 -0.61 -2.81 -5.58
CA ILE A 132 -0.86 -4.02 -6.38
C ILE A 132 -2.33 -4.44 -6.25
N ALA A 133 -2.87 -4.49 -5.03
CA ALA A 133 -4.27 -4.85 -4.81
C ALA A 133 -5.24 -3.88 -5.52
N MET A 134 -5.00 -2.56 -5.43
CA MET A 134 -5.80 -1.56 -6.13
C MET A 134 -5.67 -1.67 -7.65
N ARG A 135 -4.46 -1.98 -8.17
CA ARG A 135 -4.25 -2.21 -9.59
C ARG A 135 -5.03 -3.42 -10.09
N ILE A 136 -4.95 -4.56 -9.39
CA ILE A 136 -5.69 -5.78 -9.73
C ILE A 136 -7.20 -5.51 -9.73
N MET A 137 -7.72 -4.79 -8.73
CA MET A 137 -9.14 -4.44 -8.70
C MET A 137 -9.54 -3.58 -9.91
N LYS A 138 -8.74 -2.58 -10.25
CA LYS A 138 -8.98 -1.71 -11.41
C LYS A 138 -8.95 -2.49 -12.72
N ASP A 139 -7.99 -3.40 -12.88
CA ASP A 139 -7.84 -4.25 -14.06
C ASP A 139 -9.04 -5.18 -14.25
N ASN A 140 -9.70 -5.58 -13.16
CA ASN A 140 -10.92 -6.40 -13.16
C ASN A 140 -12.23 -5.58 -13.09
N ASN A 141 -12.17 -4.24 -13.23
CA ASN A 141 -13.32 -3.34 -13.06
C ASN A 141 -14.05 -3.47 -11.70
N LEU A 142 -13.37 -3.99 -10.68
CA LEU A 142 -13.90 -4.14 -9.33
C LEU A 142 -13.62 -2.89 -8.51
N LYS A 143 -14.56 -2.52 -7.64
CA LYS A 143 -14.43 -1.39 -6.71
C LYS A 143 -14.54 -1.90 -5.27
N PRO A 144 -13.65 -1.46 -4.37
CA PRO A 144 -13.84 -1.67 -2.95
C PRO A 144 -15.16 -1.08 -2.47
N ARG A 145 -15.78 -1.74 -1.49
CA ARG A 145 -17.04 -1.31 -0.86
C ARG A 145 -17.01 0.13 -0.36
N TRP A 146 -15.88 0.58 0.21
CA TRP A 146 -15.77 1.96 0.72
C TRP A 146 -15.85 3.02 -0.40
N ILE A 147 -15.40 2.71 -1.63
CA ILE A 147 -15.54 3.60 -2.79
C ILE A 147 -17.01 3.70 -3.21
N GLU A 148 -17.73 2.58 -3.19
CA GLU A 148 -19.16 2.54 -3.48
C GLU A 148 -19.94 3.38 -2.46
N LEU A 149 -19.70 3.13 -1.17
CA LEU A 149 -20.30 3.89 -0.06
C LEU A 149 -20.00 5.39 -0.18
N MET A 150 -18.77 5.75 -0.55
CA MET A 150 -18.38 7.14 -0.77
C MET A 150 -19.29 7.83 -1.81
N ASN A 151 -19.47 7.18 -2.97
CA ASN A 151 -20.31 7.70 -4.04
C ASN A 151 -21.79 7.73 -3.65
N GLU A 152 -22.29 6.70 -2.97
CA GLU A 152 -23.66 6.66 -2.45
C GLU A 152 -23.92 7.82 -1.48
N ILE A 153 -23.01 8.06 -0.53
CA ILE A 153 -23.12 9.16 0.44
C ILE A 153 -23.15 10.51 -0.27
N ASP A 154 -22.30 10.71 -1.29
CA ASP A 154 -22.26 11.98 -2.03
C ASP A 154 -23.54 12.21 -2.85
N GLN A 155 -24.05 11.18 -3.50
CA GLN A 155 -25.30 11.24 -4.24
C GLN A 155 -26.49 11.49 -3.31
N GLU A 156 -26.57 10.79 -2.17
CA GLU A 156 -27.63 10.97 -1.20
C GLU A 156 -27.58 12.35 -0.54
N LYS A 157 -26.40 12.86 -0.21
CA LYS A 157 -26.20 14.24 0.27
C LYS A 157 -26.73 15.26 -0.74
N HIS A 158 -26.36 15.09 -2.02
CA HIS A 158 -26.80 16.02 -3.06
C HIS A 158 -28.32 15.99 -3.24
N LYS A 159 -28.92 14.80 -3.28
CA LYS A 159 -30.38 14.64 -3.37
C LYS A 159 -31.06 15.25 -2.16
N LEU A 160 -30.62 14.93 -0.94
CA LEU A 160 -31.18 15.47 0.30
C LEU A 160 -31.18 17.00 0.32
N ARG A 161 -30.05 17.63 -0.05
CA ARG A 161 -29.92 19.08 -0.13
C ARG A 161 -30.85 19.71 -1.17
N SER A 162 -30.93 19.08 -2.34
CA SER A 162 -31.79 19.55 -3.43
C SER A 162 -33.26 19.47 -3.04
N ASP A 163 -33.67 18.33 -2.47
CA ASP A 163 -35.03 18.09 -1.98
C ASP A 163 -35.39 19.10 -0.88
N LEU A 164 -34.47 19.36 0.07
CA LEU A 164 -34.69 20.28 1.19
C LEU A 164 -34.95 21.73 0.72
N VAL A 165 -34.17 22.20 -0.27
CA VAL A 165 -34.37 23.51 -0.89
C VAL A 165 -35.71 23.58 -1.63
N LEU A 166 -36.09 22.52 -2.35
CA LEU A 166 -37.38 22.46 -3.05
C LEU A 166 -38.56 22.44 -2.07
N SER A 167 -38.47 21.72 -0.96
CA SER A 167 -39.51 21.74 0.06
C SER A 167 -39.68 23.13 0.68
N LEU A 168 -38.59 23.84 0.98
CA LEU A 168 -38.67 25.20 1.53
C LEU A 168 -39.34 26.17 0.55
N LEU A 169 -39.02 26.08 -0.75
CA LEU A 169 -39.66 26.92 -1.77
C LEU A 169 -41.17 26.65 -1.89
N LYS A 170 -41.62 25.39 -1.75
CA LYS A 170 -43.04 25.03 -1.82
C LYS A 170 -43.84 25.47 -0.59
N VAL A 171 -43.20 25.50 0.57
CA VAL A 171 -43.81 25.94 1.83
C VAL A 171 -44.12 27.43 1.77
N ASP A 172 -43.21 28.24 1.21
CA ASP A 172 -43.41 29.69 1.00
C ASP A 172 -44.65 30.01 0.13
N GLU A 173 -45.09 29.09 -0.75
CA GLU A 173 -46.16 29.33 -1.73
C GLU A 173 -47.57 28.95 -1.25
N ASN A 174 -47.72 28.04 -0.28
CA ASN A 174 -49.00 27.34 -0.05
C ASN A 174 -49.71 27.60 1.29
N GLY A 175 -49.18 28.42 2.21
CA GLY A 175 -49.91 28.94 3.39
C GLY A 175 -50.35 27.93 4.46
N ASP A 176 -50.42 26.62 4.17
CA ASP A 176 -50.63 25.52 5.13
C ASP A 176 -49.28 25.04 5.69
N GLU A 177 -48.62 25.94 6.40
CA GLU A 177 -47.17 25.95 6.61
C GLU A 177 -46.66 24.91 7.63
N GLU A 178 -47.29 24.81 8.79
CA GLU A 178 -46.59 24.22 9.94
C GLU A 178 -46.74 22.69 10.06
N LEU A 179 -47.92 22.14 9.73
CA LEU A 179 -48.17 20.71 9.88
C LEU A 179 -47.51 19.89 8.76
N MET A 180 -47.51 20.43 7.54
CA MET A 180 -46.86 19.79 6.39
C MET A 180 -45.34 19.85 6.53
N TRP A 181 -44.80 21.00 6.96
CA TRP A 181 -43.37 21.13 7.24
C TRP A 181 -42.91 20.20 8.37
N LYS A 182 -43.67 20.10 9.48
CA LYS A 182 -43.34 19.13 10.56
C LYS A 182 -43.28 17.68 10.06
N LYS A 183 -44.18 17.28 9.15
CA LYS A 183 -44.14 15.95 8.53
C LYS A 183 -42.91 15.77 7.64
N GLU A 184 -42.52 16.78 6.88
CA GLU A 184 -41.31 16.73 6.04
C GLU A 184 -40.03 16.69 6.86
N VAL A 185 -39.92 17.52 7.90
CA VAL A 185 -38.80 17.53 8.84
C VAL A 185 -38.57 16.13 9.43
N LYS A 186 -39.64 15.42 9.83
CA LYS A 186 -39.54 14.04 10.34
C LYS A 186 -39.04 13.04 9.29
N LYS A 187 -39.42 13.21 8.01
CA LYS A 187 -38.89 12.40 6.90
C LYS A 187 -37.40 12.65 6.71
N TYR A 188 -36.97 13.92 6.74
CA TYR A 188 -35.56 14.29 6.62
C TYR A 188 -34.73 13.80 7.81
N GLU A 189 -35.25 13.86 9.03
CA GLU A 189 -34.59 13.33 10.21
C GLU A 189 -34.30 11.83 10.06
N SER A 190 -35.28 11.05 9.62
CA SER A 190 -35.12 9.62 9.37
C SER A 190 -34.07 9.35 8.27
N ARG A 191 -34.10 10.14 7.20
CA ARG A 191 -33.15 10.03 6.08
C ARG A 191 -31.72 10.38 6.50
N ILE A 192 -31.54 11.48 7.26
CA ILE A 192 -30.25 11.86 7.85
C ILE A 192 -29.75 10.76 8.80
N GLY A 193 -30.64 10.17 9.60
CA GLY A 193 -30.29 9.04 10.47
C GLY A 193 -29.71 7.86 9.68
N SER A 194 -30.35 7.49 8.56
CA SER A 194 -29.84 6.42 7.68
C SER A 194 -28.52 6.78 6.99
N LEU A 195 -28.37 8.04 6.55
CA LEU A 195 -27.17 8.54 5.90
C LEU A 195 -25.99 8.63 6.87
N ASN A 196 -26.24 9.01 8.13
CA ASN A 196 -25.22 9.03 9.18
C ASN A 196 -24.70 7.62 9.50
N LYS A 197 -25.56 6.59 9.48
CA LYS A 197 -25.10 5.19 9.60
C LYS A 197 -24.15 4.81 8.47
N LYS A 198 -24.48 5.17 7.22
CA LYS A 198 -23.57 4.94 6.07
C LYS A 198 -22.24 5.69 6.21
N ILE A 199 -22.28 6.91 6.75
CA ILE A 199 -21.07 7.70 7.02
C ILE A 199 -20.21 6.99 8.08
N ASP A 200 -20.81 6.46 9.13
CA ASP A 200 -20.10 5.70 10.15
C ASP A 200 -19.49 4.42 9.56
N ASP A 201 -20.26 3.66 8.77
CA ASP A 201 -19.77 2.46 8.07
C ASP A 201 -18.58 2.79 7.16
N PHE A 202 -18.67 3.89 6.40
CA PHE A 202 -17.57 4.38 5.57
C PHE A 202 -16.34 4.71 6.41
N ASN A 203 -16.50 5.44 7.51
CA ASN A 203 -15.40 5.84 8.38
C ASN A 203 -14.71 4.63 9.03
N ILE A 204 -15.43 3.52 9.26
CA ILE A 204 -14.90 2.28 9.84
C ILE A 204 -14.20 1.41 8.78
N ILE A 205 -14.79 1.25 7.60
CA ILE A 205 -14.31 0.29 6.57
C ILE A 205 -13.12 0.84 5.78
N LYS A 206 -13.01 2.17 5.66
CA LYS A 206 -12.00 2.81 4.83
C LYS A 206 -10.58 2.46 5.33
N PRO A 207 -9.65 2.10 4.43
CA PRO A 207 -8.24 1.92 4.78
C PRO A 207 -7.64 3.13 5.50
N GLU A 208 -6.81 2.87 6.51
CA GLU A 208 -6.13 3.89 7.33
C GLU A 208 -5.31 4.88 6.51
N LYS A 209 -4.74 4.41 5.39
CA LYS A 209 -3.88 5.21 4.50
C LYS A 209 -4.59 6.34 3.77
N ILE A 210 -5.92 6.31 3.75
CA ILE A 210 -6.71 7.36 3.10
C ILE A 210 -7.04 8.40 4.18
N ASP A 211 -6.72 9.66 3.94
CA ASP A 211 -6.86 10.71 4.97
C ASP A 211 -8.27 11.33 5.03
N THR A 212 -9.24 10.84 4.24
CA THR A 212 -10.58 11.44 4.16
C THR A 212 -11.50 10.94 5.27
N PHE A 213 -11.80 11.77 6.27
CA PHE A 213 -12.82 11.47 7.29
C PHE A 213 -14.13 12.23 6.98
N ARG A 214 -15.28 11.56 7.12
CA ARG A 214 -16.59 12.17 6.84
C ARG A 214 -17.32 12.48 8.15
N LEU A 215 -17.74 13.72 8.32
CA LEU A 215 -18.51 14.15 9.49
C LEU A 215 -19.99 13.77 9.36
N ARG A 216 -20.61 13.40 10.49
CA ARG A 216 -22.05 13.20 10.61
C ARG A 216 -22.79 14.51 10.33
N LEU A 217 -23.96 14.39 9.70
CA LEU A 217 -24.85 15.51 9.39
C LEU A 217 -25.80 15.78 10.56
N LYS A 218 -26.01 17.07 10.83
CA LYS A 218 -27.04 17.56 11.76
C LYS A 218 -28.16 18.21 10.98
N LEU A 219 -29.41 17.90 11.33
CA LEU A 219 -30.60 18.40 10.65
C LEU A 219 -30.66 19.94 10.68
N ASP A 220 -30.51 20.54 11.86
CA ASP A 220 -30.60 21.99 12.04
C ASP A 220 -29.61 22.74 11.14
N SER A 221 -28.36 22.26 11.08
CA SER A 221 -27.33 22.87 10.25
C SER A 221 -27.62 22.78 8.76
N GLU A 222 -28.35 21.75 8.32
CA GLU A 222 -28.71 21.57 6.91
C GLU A 222 -29.93 22.41 6.55
N ILE A 223 -30.88 22.60 7.48
CA ILE A 223 -32.02 23.51 7.32
C ILE A 223 -31.52 24.96 7.19
N GLU A 224 -30.61 25.40 8.06
CA GLU A 224 -30.03 26.75 7.99
C GLU A 224 -29.24 26.96 6.69
N ARG A 225 -28.50 25.93 6.24
CA ARG A 225 -27.85 25.97 4.92
C ARG A 225 -28.87 26.08 3.77
N ALA A 226 -30.00 25.38 3.85
CA ALA A 226 -31.02 25.44 2.82
C ALA A 226 -31.73 26.80 2.81
N ARG A 227 -32.03 27.38 3.98
CA ARG A 227 -32.59 28.73 4.14
C ARG A 227 -31.69 29.80 3.54
N THR A 228 -30.40 29.77 3.86
CA THR A 228 -29.41 30.70 3.28
C THR A 228 -29.29 30.54 1.76
N ALA A 229 -29.38 29.31 1.24
CA ALA A 229 -29.40 29.06 -0.19
C ALA A 229 -30.65 29.60 -0.90
N VAL A 230 -31.84 29.52 -0.26
CA VAL A 230 -33.08 30.11 -0.77
C VAL A 230 -33.02 31.64 -0.74
N ALA A 231 -32.57 32.23 0.37
CA ALA A 231 -32.40 33.68 0.50
C ALA A 231 -31.47 34.24 -0.60
N GLY A 232 -30.32 33.59 -0.81
CA GLY A 232 -29.38 33.99 -1.86
C GLY A 232 -29.91 33.81 -3.30
N ARG A 233 -30.97 33.02 -3.53
CA ARG A 233 -31.67 32.98 -4.84
C ARG A 233 -32.63 34.17 -5.00
N LYS A 234 -33.34 34.55 -3.93
CA LYS A 234 -34.24 35.71 -3.94
C LYS A 234 -33.44 36.98 -4.26
N ASP A 235 -32.29 37.19 -3.62
CA ASP A 235 -31.43 38.36 -3.88
C ASP A 235 -30.91 38.44 -5.32
N LYS A 236 -30.55 37.29 -5.92
CA LYS A 236 -30.11 37.23 -7.33
C LYS A 236 -31.24 37.48 -8.33
N SER A 237 -32.47 37.11 -8.00
CA SER A 237 -33.64 37.40 -8.85
C SER A 237 -34.02 38.88 -8.86
N VAL A 238 -33.78 39.59 -7.76
CA VAL A 238 -34.04 41.04 -7.63
C VAL A 238 -33.01 41.87 -8.42
N ASP A 239 -31.76 41.40 -8.50
CA ASP A 239 -30.69 42.09 -9.23
C ASP A 239 -30.82 41.97 -10.77
N LEU A 240 -31.33 40.83 -11.26
CA LEU A 240 -31.67 40.64 -12.68
C LEU A 240 -32.91 41.45 -13.12
N GLY A 241 -33.79 41.81 -12.19
CA GLY A 241 -34.98 42.65 -12.46
C GLY A 241 -34.72 44.16 -12.51
N ARG A 242 -33.57 44.63 -12.00
CA ARG A 242 -33.21 46.06 -11.98
C ARG A 242 -32.48 46.56 -13.24
N THR A 243 -32.02 45.65 -14.11
CA THR A 243 -31.22 46.00 -15.30
C THR A 243 -32.05 46.15 -16.58
N SER A 244 -33.38 46.12 -16.50
CA SER A 244 -34.27 46.17 -17.68
C SER A 244 -35.01 47.51 -17.88
N THR A 245 -34.63 48.57 -17.16
CA THR A 245 -35.27 49.90 -17.30
C THR A 245 -34.23 51.01 -17.41
N GLU A 246 -33.41 50.96 -18.46
CA GLU A 246 -32.76 52.15 -19.01
C GLU A 246 -32.68 51.99 -20.53
N GLU A 247 -33.27 52.94 -21.24
CA GLU A 247 -33.44 52.94 -22.69
C GLU A 247 -32.23 53.52 -23.45
N VAL A 248 -31.93 52.85 -24.57
CA VAL A 248 -31.41 53.36 -25.86
C VAL A 248 -29.93 53.78 -25.98
N GLY A 249 -29.22 53.00 -26.81
CA GLY A 249 -28.00 53.40 -27.54
C GLY A 249 -27.65 52.34 -28.59
N ALA A 250 -27.85 52.66 -29.87
CA ALA A 250 -27.65 51.78 -31.02
C ALA A 250 -26.17 51.47 -31.31
N ASP A 251 -25.98 50.39 -32.09
CA ASP A 251 -24.82 50.03 -32.94
C ASP A 251 -23.51 49.52 -32.33
N ALA A 252 -23.34 48.18 -32.34
CA ALA A 252 -22.10 47.50 -32.74
C ALA A 252 -22.33 46.00 -33.04
N PRO A 253 -21.84 45.44 -34.17
CA PRO A 253 -22.04 44.04 -34.49
C PRO A 253 -21.13 43.11 -33.66
N ARG A 254 -21.71 42.00 -33.21
CA ARG A 254 -21.06 40.97 -32.39
C ARG A 254 -20.03 40.18 -33.21
N THR A 255 -18.74 40.37 -32.95
CA THR A 255 -17.65 39.57 -33.53
C THR A 255 -17.36 38.32 -32.67
N PRO A 256 -16.89 37.20 -33.28
CA PRO A 256 -16.70 35.91 -32.60
C PRO A 256 -15.55 35.89 -31.57
N GLU A 257 -14.73 36.95 -31.48
CA GLU A 257 -13.66 37.06 -30.50
C GLU A 257 -14.17 37.31 -29.07
N ASN A 258 -15.26 38.09 -28.93
CA ASN A 258 -15.84 38.40 -27.62
C ASN A 258 -16.51 37.19 -26.95
N MET A 259 -16.91 36.18 -27.73
CA MET A 259 -17.45 34.92 -27.17
C MET A 259 -16.36 34.06 -26.53
N LYS A 260 -15.13 34.06 -27.06
CA LYS A 260 -14.03 33.28 -26.48
C LYS A 260 -13.62 33.83 -25.11
N GLY A 261 -13.57 35.15 -24.96
CA GLY A 261 -13.30 35.80 -23.67
C GLY A 261 -14.37 35.51 -22.61
N MET A 262 -15.64 35.49 -23.01
CA MET A 262 -16.76 35.18 -22.10
C MET A 262 -16.76 33.70 -21.68
N VAL A 263 -16.46 32.78 -22.60
CA VAL A 263 -16.38 31.34 -22.28
C VAL A 263 -15.16 31.03 -21.40
N GLN A 264 -14.01 31.69 -21.63
CA GLN A 264 -12.84 31.55 -20.77
C GLN A 264 -13.05 32.13 -19.37
N SER A 265 -13.76 33.25 -19.22
CA SER A 265 -14.07 33.81 -17.91
C SER A 265 -15.02 32.92 -17.12
N LEU A 266 -16.02 32.30 -17.78
CA LEU A 266 -16.93 31.34 -17.16
C LEU A 266 -16.22 30.04 -16.75
N LEU A 267 -15.31 29.52 -17.58
CA LEU A 267 -14.50 28.34 -17.25
C LEU A 267 -13.55 28.61 -16.06
N THR A 268 -12.95 29.79 -16.00
CA THR A 268 -12.07 30.19 -14.89
C THR A 268 -12.87 30.34 -13.59
N LYS A 269 -14.08 30.90 -13.66
CA LYS A 269 -14.98 31.06 -12.50
C LYS A 269 -15.51 29.71 -12.00
N ALA A 270 -15.77 28.76 -12.90
CA ALA A 270 -16.17 27.40 -12.55
C ALA A 270 -15.02 26.60 -11.90
N MET A 271 -13.78 26.77 -12.37
CA MET A 271 -12.59 26.15 -11.76
C MET A 271 -12.31 26.65 -10.34
N TYR A 272 -12.52 27.96 -10.07
CA TYR A 272 -12.35 28.51 -8.72
C TYR A 272 -13.41 28.02 -7.72
N PHE A 273 -14.62 27.68 -8.18
CA PHE A 273 -15.71 27.22 -7.31
C PHE A 273 -15.50 25.77 -6.80
N TRP A 274 -14.70 24.97 -7.51
CA TRP A 274 -14.34 23.60 -7.13
C TRP A 274 -13.09 23.48 -6.25
N ARG A 275 -12.38 24.60 -6.01
CA ARG A 275 -11.14 24.64 -5.23
C ARG A 275 -11.30 25.51 -3.98
N LYS A 276 -12.21 25.12 -3.09
CA LYS A 276 -12.14 25.50 -1.66
C LYS A 276 -12.53 24.28 -0.80
N PRO A 277 -11.79 24.04 0.30
CA PRO A 277 -12.01 22.90 1.20
C PRO A 277 -13.38 22.94 1.88
#